data_AF-A0A842NWS1-F1
#
_entry.id   AF-A0A842NWS1-F1
#
_cell.length_a   1.000
_cell.length_b   1.000
_cell.length_c   1.000
_cell.angle_alpha   90.00
_cell.angle_beta   90.00
_cell.angle_gamma   90.00
#
_symmetry.space_group_name_H-M   'P 1'
#
loop_
_entity.id
_entity.type
_entity.pdbx_description
1 polymer ?
#
loop_
_entity_poly.entity_id
_entity_poly.type
_entity_poly.pdbx_seq_one_letter_code
_entity_poly.pdbx_strand_id
1 'polypeptide(L)' 'MNDKMTLIQYAIEKYEKEEVLVEKLKNILPEKDIQRNLDTLIGTQRVRRIGPEILQNNRSHTELPNLPEHLKPLLEKI' A
#
# COMPACT_ATOMS: atom_id res chain seq x y z
N MET A 1 -3.54 0.97 13.42
CA MET A 1 -3.45 1.26 11.96
C MET A 1 -4.52 0.46 11.27
N ASN A 2 -5.16 0.97 10.20
CA ASN A 2 -6.24 0.25 9.52
C ASN A 2 -5.68 -0.90 8.68
N ASP A 3 -6.27 -2.09 8.73
CA ASP A 3 -5.79 -3.28 8.01
C ASP A 3 -5.59 -3.03 6.52
N LYS A 4 -6.50 -2.27 5.89
CA LYS A 4 -6.40 -1.88 4.48
C LYS A 4 -5.14 -1.06 4.19
N MET A 5 -4.79 -0.13 5.08
CA MET A 5 -3.58 0.69 4.92
C MET A 5 -2.32 -0.17 5.07
N THR A 6 -2.31 -1.06 6.07
CA THR A 6 -1.21 -2.01 6.25
C THR A 6 -1.03 -2.87 5.01
N LEU A 7 -2.12 -3.46 4.48
CA LEU A 7 -2.09 -4.26 3.26
C LEU A 7 -1.49 -3.49 2.08
N ILE A 8 -1.91 -2.24 1.87
CA ILE A 8 -1.42 -1.39 0.79
C ILE A 8 0.08 -1.10 0.95
N GLN A 9 0.54 -0.76 2.15
CA GLN A 9 1.96 -0.50 2.38
C GLN A 9 2.82 -1.75 2.13
N TYR A 10 2.36 -2.94 2.53
CA TYR A 10 3.06 -4.19 2.22
C TYR A 10 3.02 -4.52 0.72
N ALA A 11 1.93 -4.21 0.03
CA ALA A 11 1.83 -4.38 -1.41
C ALA A 11 2.77 -3.42 -2.17
N ILE A 12 2.98 -2.19 -1.68
CA ILE A 12 3.96 -1.24 -2.23
C ILE A 12 5.39 -1.80 -2.16
N GLU A 13 5.72 -2.60 -1.13
CA GLU A 13 7.05 -3.24 -1.05
C GLU A 13 7.29 -4.27 -2.14
N LYS A 14 6.22 -4.90 -2.65
CA LYS A 14 6.27 -5.86 -3.75
C LYS A 14 6.15 -5.17 -5.11
N TYR A 15 5.35 -4.11 -5.20
CA TYR A 15 4.99 -3.42 -6.44
C TYR A 15 5.10 -1.91 -6.24
N GLU A 16 6.24 -1.34 -6.62
CA GLU A 16 6.49 0.10 -6.52
C GLU A 16 5.72 0.91 -7.56
N LYS A 17 5.37 0.32 -8.70
CA LYS A 17 4.58 0.98 -9.75
C LYS A 17 3.12 1.04 -9.36
N GLU A 18 2.57 2.24 -9.31
CA GLU A 18 1.20 2.49 -8.86
C GLU A 18 0.15 1.76 -9.68
N GLU A 19 0.26 1.77 -11.01
CA GLU A 19 -0.67 1.07 -11.89
C GLU A 19 -0.72 -0.44 -11.59
N VAL A 20 0.45 -1.07 -11.49
CA VAL A 20 0.59 -2.51 -11.17
C VAL A 20 0.05 -2.81 -9.77
N LEU A 21 0.41 -1.99 -8.78
CA LEU A 21 -0.07 -2.11 -7.41
C LEU A 21 -1.60 -2.08 -7.36
N VAL A 22 -2.20 -1.10 -8.03
CA VAL A 22 -3.65 -0.88 -8.08
C VAL A 22 -4.33 -2.05 -8.79
N GLU A 23 -3.81 -2.52 -9.91
CA GLU A 23 -4.33 -3.70 -10.62
C GLU A 23 -4.36 -4.94 -9.73
N LYS A 24 -3.26 -5.21 -9.00
CA LYS A 24 -3.16 -6.34 -8.09
C LYS A 24 -4.16 -6.26 -6.94
N LEU A 25 -4.24 -5.09 -6.30
CA LEU A 25 -5.12 -4.86 -5.15
C LEU A 25 -6.62 -4.86 -5.51
N LYS A 26 -7.00 -4.57 -6.76
CA LYS A 26 -8.40 -4.61 -7.22
C LYS A 26 -9.07 -5.97 -7.01
N ASN A 27 -8.29 -7.05 -6.95
CA ASN A 27 -8.80 -8.40 -6.66
C ASN A 27 -9.23 -8.59 -5.20
N ILE A 28 -8.87 -7.67 -4.30
CA ILE A 28 -9.11 -7.77 -2.85
C ILE A 28 -9.93 -6.58 -2.34
N LEU A 29 -9.67 -5.38 -2.87
CA LEU A 29 -10.27 -4.13 -2.41
C LEU A 29 -10.86 -3.34 -3.59
N PRO A 30 -11.94 -2.57 -3.38
CA PRO A 30 -12.44 -1.64 -4.38
C PRO A 30 -11.41 -0.57 -4.73
N GLU A 31 -11.30 -0.21 -6.01
CA GLU A 31 -10.35 0.82 -6.49
C GLU A 31 -10.48 2.16 -5.75
N LYS A 32 -11.71 2.60 -5.49
CA LYS A 32 -11.99 3.82 -4.71
C LYS A 32 -11.35 3.78 -3.32
N ASP A 33 -11.38 2.62 -2.67
CA ASP A 33 -10.76 2.43 -1.36
C ASP A 33 -9.24 2.44 -1.47
N ILE A 34 -8.68 1.81 -2.50
CA ILE A 34 -7.23 1.79 -2.74
C ILE A 34 -6.71 3.22 -2.89
N GLN A 35 -7.31 4.00 -3.80
CA GLN A 35 -6.91 5.39 -4.08
C GLN A 35 -7.03 6.28 -2.84
N ARG A 36 -8.17 6.22 -2.12
CA ARG A 36 -8.36 6.98 -0.89
C ARG A 36 -7.31 6.66 0.18
N ASN A 37 -6.93 5.39 0.32
CA ASN A 37 -5.90 4.99 1.29
C ASN A 37 -4.50 5.40 0.83
N LEU A 38 -4.19 5.35 -0.47
CA LEU A 38 -2.95 5.89 -1.03
C LEU A 38 -2.82 7.40 -0.76
N ASP A 39 -3.86 8.18 -1.05
CA ASP A 39 -3.89 9.62 -0.76
C ASP A 39 -3.66 9.89 0.73
N THR A 40 -4.28 9.10 1.60
CA THR A 40 -4.10 9.21 3.06
C THR A 40 -2.66 8.86 3.47
N LEU A 41 -2.07 7.80 2.90
CA LEU A 41 -0.69 7.39 3.18
C LEU A 41 0.32 8.45 2.70
N ILE A 42 0.07 9.07 1.55
CA ILE A 42 0.89 10.17 1.02
C ILE A 42 0.72 11.43 1.86
N GLY A 43 -0.53 11.84 2.13
CA GLY A 43 -0.83 13.04 2.94
C GLY A 43 -0.34 12.93 4.39
N THR A 44 -0.22 11.71 4.92
CA THR A 44 0.37 11.45 6.24
C THR A 44 1.87 11.14 6.20
N GLN A 45 2.51 11.34 5.04
CA GLN A 45 3.94 11.12 4.79
C GLN A 45 4.46 9.71 5.12
N ARG A 46 3.57 8.71 5.13
CA ARG A 46 3.92 7.29 5.32
C ARG A 46 4.37 6.62 4.04
N VAL A 47 3.88 7.12 2.90
CA VAL A 47 4.29 6.73 1.55
C VAL A 47 4.65 8.01 0.80
N ARG A 48 5.59 7.92 -0.15
CA ARG A 48 5.98 9.03 -1.02
C ARG A 48 6.02 8.60 -2.48
N ARG A 49 5.74 9.53 -3.39
CA ARG A 49 6.03 9.36 -4.82
C ARG A 49 7.48 9.78 -5.08
N ILE A 50 8.30 8.87 -5.60
CA ILE A 50 9.71 9.12 -5.96
C ILE A 50 9.92 9.28 -7.46
N GLY A 51 8.86 9.07 -8.24
CA GLY A 51 8.79 9.31 -9.67
C GLY A 51 7.33 9.55 -10.08
N PRO A 52 7.04 9.70 -11.38
CA PRO A 52 5.68 9.97 -11.86
C PRO A 52 4.65 8.98 -11.31
N GLU A 53 5.01 7.70 -11.25
CA GLU A 53 4.13 6.59 -10.88
C GLU A 53 4.79 5.58 -9.93
N ILE A 54 5.88 5.99 -9.27
CA ILE A 54 6.64 5.12 -8.37
C ILE A 54 6.38 5.52 -6.92
N LEU A 55 5.79 4.60 -6.17
CA LEU A 55 5.45 4.72 -4.75
C LEU A 55 6.49 3.99 -3.89
N GLN A 56 6.82 4.59 -2.76
CA GLN A 56 7.75 4.01 -1.79
C GLN A 56 7.30 4.30 -0.35
N ASN A 57 7.35 3.29 0.52
CA ASN A 57 7.15 3.49 1.96
C ASN A 57 8.24 4.42 2.52
N ASN A 58 7.83 5.44 3.26
CA ASN A 58 8.73 6.41 3.87
C ASN A 58 9.27 5.89 5.21
N ARG A 59 9.96 4.73 5.16
CA ARG A 59 10.51 4.03 6.33
C ARG A 59 11.45 4.90 7.18
N SER A 60 12.03 5.94 6.60
CA SER A 60 12.86 6.92 7.32
C SER A 60 12.07 7.84 8.27
N HIS A 61 10.77 8.07 8.01
CA HIS A 61 9.90 8.91 8.83
C HIS A 61 8.90 8.12 9.67
N THR A 62 8.53 6.92 9.24
CA THR A 62 7.54 6.09 9.93
C THR A 62 7.86 4.63 9.71
N GLU A 63 7.93 3.87 10.80
CA GLU A 63 8.10 2.42 10.73
C GLU A 63 6.89 1.76 10.07
N LEU A 64 7.16 0.69 9.31
CA LEU A 64 6.11 -0.11 8.73
C LEU A 64 5.38 -0.85 9.87
N PRO A 65 4.03 -0.81 9.93
CA PRO A 65 3.29 -1.55 10.94
C PRO A 65 3.54 -3.07 10.79
N ASN A 66 3.43 -3.81 11.88
CA ASN A 66 3.44 -5.27 11.82
C ASN A 66 2.30 -5.78 10.92
N LEU A 67 2.61 -6.76 10.07
CA LEU A 67 1.62 -7.46 9.24
C LEU A 67 0.72 -8.35 10.11
N PRO A 68 -0.59 -8.08 10.21
CA PRO A 68 -1.54 -8.97 10.86
C PRO A 68 -1.62 -10.32 10.15
N GLU A 69 -1.79 -11.40 10.91
CA GLU A 69 -1.75 -12.76 10.35
C GLU A 69 -2.82 -13.03 9.30
N HIS A 70 -4.03 -12.48 9.49
CA HIS A 70 -5.14 -12.63 8.55
C HIS A 70 -4.91 -11.92 7.22
N LEU A 71 -3.93 -11.01 7.13
CA LEU A 71 -3.57 -10.33 5.88
C LEU A 71 -2.48 -11.08 5.09
N LYS A 72 -1.75 -12.02 5.70
CA LYS A 72 -0.71 -12.80 5.01
C LYS A 72 -1.26 -13.54 3.77
N PRO A 73 -2.40 -14.27 3.85
CA PRO A 73 -2.93 -14.98 2.69
C PRO A 73 -3.45 -14.04 1.59
N LEU A 74 -3.79 -12.80 1.94
CA LEU A 74 -4.22 -11.79 0.97
C LEU A 74 -3.01 -11.27 0.17
N LEU A 75 -1.87 -11.05 0.84
CA LEU A 75 -0.63 -10.66 0.19
C LEU A 75 -0.04 -11.75 -0.71
N GLU A 76 -0.30 -13.02 -0.42
CA GLU A 76 0.12 -14.15 -1.27
C GLU A 76 -0.73 -14.30 -2.54
N LYS A 77 -1.95 -13.76 -2.54
CA LYS A 77 -2.87 -13.79 -3.68
C LYS A 77 -2.60 -12.71 -4.72
N ILE A 78 -1.75 -11.73 -4.41
CA ILE A 78 -1.40 -10.62 -5.31
C ILE A 78 -0.03 -10.79 -5.94
#